data_AF-A0A2V6RSU8-F1
#
_entry.id   AF-A0A2V6RSU8-F1
#
_cell.length_a   1.000
_cell.length_b   1.000
_cell.length_c   1.000
_cell.angle_alpha   90.00
_cell.angle_beta   90.00
_cell.angle_gamma   90.00
#
_symmetry.space_group_name_H-M   'P 1'
#
loop_
_entity.id
_entity.type
_entity.pdbx_description
1 polymer ?
#
loop_
_entity_poly.entity_id
_entity_poly.type
_entity_poly.pdbx_seq_one_letter_code
_entity_poly.pdbx_strand_id
1 'polypeptide(L)' 'MLPLRPAGSLCLSDAELDALNKQIMETVQTEGRVFLTATLIRGRFALRACILHYGTSEADIGVLVATVREVGARLAA' A
#
# COMPACT_ATOMS: atom_id res chain seq x y z
N MET A 1 -1.34 2.41 -22.02
CA MET A 1 -0.61 2.02 -20.80
C MET A 1 -1.22 2.79 -19.63
N LEU A 2 -1.97 2.12 -18.74
CA LEU A 2 -2.79 2.80 -17.72
C LEU A 2 -1.90 3.50 -16.65
N PRO A 3 -2.29 4.67 -16.12
CA PRO A 3 -1.69 5.22 -14.90
C PRO A 3 -1.91 4.27 -13.72
N LEU A 4 -0.93 4.14 -12.83
CA LEU A 4 -1.02 3.35 -11.58
C LEU A 4 -1.87 4.04 -10.51
N ARG A 5 -2.93 4.73 -10.95
CA ARG A 5 -3.86 5.42 -10.08
C ARG A 5 -4.98 4.44 -9.73
N PRO A 6 -5.38 4.33 -8.46
CA PRO A 6 -6.56 3.54 -8.12
C PRO A 6 -7.77 4.05 -8.92
N ALA A 7 -8.60 3.12 -9.40
CA ALA A 7 -9.86 3.46 -10.04
C ALA A 7 -10.80 4.06 -8.97
N GLY A 8 -10.78 5.38 -8.81
CA GLY A 8 -11.56 6.08 -7.78
C GLY A 8 -11.37 7.60 -7.81
N SER A 9 -12.37 8.32 -7.31
CA SER A 9 -12.49 9.78 -7.27
C SER A 9 -11.65 10.46 -6.17
N LEU A 10 -10.44 9.97 -5.90
CA LEU A 10 -9.53 10.66 -4.97
C LEU A 10 -8.93 11.87 -5.70
N CYS A 11 -9.24 13.07 -5.25
CA CYS A 11 -8.74 14.35 -5.77
C CYS A 11 -7.30 14.67 -5.32
N LEU A 12 -6.48 13.65 -5.04
CA LEU A 12 -5.09 13.81 -4.64
C LEU A 12 -4.21 14.07 -5.87
N SER A 13 -3.32 15.05 -5.78
CA SER A 13 -2.20 15.20 -6.68
C SER A 13 -1.28 13.99 -6.61
N ASP A 14 -0.41 13.90 -7.59
CA ASP A 14 0.62 12.86 -7.64
C ASP A 14 1.54 12.91 -6.40
N ALA A 15 1.99 14.09 -5.98
CA ALA A 15 2.83 14.22 -4.79
C ALA A 15 2.11 13.78 -3.51
N GLU A 16 0.82 14.13 -3.36
CA GLU A 16 0.01 13.73 -2.21
C GLU A 16 -0.23 12.21 -2.19
N LEU A 17 -0.44 11.59 -3.35
CA LEU A 17 -0.60 10.14 -3.45
C LEU A 17 0.69 9.39 -3.07
N ASP A 18 1.86 9.91 -3.47
CA ASP A 18 3.14 9.33 -3.06
C ASP A 18 3.36 9.45 -1.55
N ALA A 19 3.04 10.62 -0.98
CA ALA A 19 3.13 10.85 0.46
C ALA A 19 2.19 9.92 1.25
N LEU A 20 0.94 9.78 0.79
CA LEU A 20 -0.03 8.87 1.40
C LEU A 20 0.46 7.42 1.35
N ASN A 21 0.93 6.95 0.20
CA ASN A 21 1.47 5.59 0.10
C ASN A 21 2.67 5.38 1.04
N LYS A 22 3.55 6.38 1.17
CA LYS A 22 4.67 6.32 2.13
C LYS A 22 4.19 6.22 3.57
N GLN A 23 3.22 7.04 3.97
CA GLN A 23 2.66 7.01 5.33
C GLN A 23 1.95 5.68 5.63
N ILE A 24 1.22 5.12 4.66
CA ILE A 24 0.60 3.79 4.81
C ILE A 24 1.67 2.74 5.08
N MET A 25 2.75 2.72 4.30
CA MET A 25 3.86 1.77 4.48
C MET A 25 4.46 1.89 5.88
N GLU A 26 4.82 3.10 6.32
CA GLU A 26 5.44 3.35 7.63
C GLU A 26 4.51 2.95 8.79
N THR A 27 3.22 3.26 8.67
CA THR A 27 2.20 2.94 9.68
C THR A 27 2.01 1.43 9.80
N VAL A 28 1.83 0.73 8.66
CA VAL A 28 1.66 -0.73 8.63
C VAL A 28 2.87 -1.45 9.23
N GLN A 29 4.09 -1.00 8.89
CA GLN A 29 5.32 -1.57 9.45
C GLN A 29 5.43 -1.33 10.97
N THR A 30 5.06 -0.14 11.43
CA THR A 30 5.12 0.23 12.86
C THR A 30 4.10 -0.55 13.70
N GLU A 31 2.89 -0.77 13.18
CA GLU A 31 1.84 -1.55 13.85
C GLU A 31 2.13 -3.06 13.86
N GLY A 32 3.05 -3.54 13.03
CA GLY A 32 3.58 -4.90 13.09
C GLY A 32 2.62 -6.03 12.70
N ARG A 33 1.39 -5.70 12.27
CA ARG A 33 0.38 -6.69 11.82
C ARG A 33 0.80 -7.39 10.54
N VAL A 34 1.36 -6.63 9.60
CA VAL A 34 1.86 -7.12 8.31
C VAL A 34 3.05 -6.28 7.88
N PHE A 35 3.87 -6.78 6.95
CA PHE A 35 5.06 -6.09 6.47
C PHE A 35 5.09 -6.03 4.94
N LEU A 36 5.30 -4.83 4.39
CA LEU A 36 5.54 -4.62 2.96
C LEU A 36 6.50 -3.45 2.76
N THR A 37 7.10 -3.40 1.57
CA THR A 37 8.05 -2.34 1.19
C THR A 37 7.46 -1.50 0.06
N ALA A 38 8.23 -0.57 -0.46
CA ALA A 38 7.86 0.20 -1.63
C ALA A 38 8.81 -0.06 -2.80
N THR A 39 8.40 0.43 -3.97
CA THR A 39 9.23 0.55 -5.16
C THR A 39 8.80 1.78 -5.95
N LEU A 40 9.64 2.22 -6.88
CA LEU A 40 9.28 3.27 -7.81
C LEU A 40 8.85 2.64 -9.14
N ILE A 41 7.61 2.88 -9.55
CA ILE A 41 7.14 2.47 -10.87
C ILE A 41 6.86 3.73 -11.66
N ARG A 42 7.62 3.92 -12.75
CA ARG A 42 7.60 5.16 -13.57
C ARG A 42 7.83 6.43 -12.72
N GLY A 43 8.74 6.33 -11.74
CA GLY A 43 9.06 7.44 -10.84
C GLY A 43 8.00 7.74 -9.77
N ARG A 44 6.97 6.90 -9.62
CA ARG A 44 5.88 7.05 -8.64
C ARG A 44 6.04 6.05 -7.50
N PHE A 45 5.75 6.45 -6.27
CA PHE A 45 5.88 5.60 -5.09
C PHE A 45 4.73 4.59 -5.02
N ALA A 46 5.06 3.31 -5.09
CA ALA A 46 4.09 2.22 -5.08
C ALA A 46 4.40 1.21 -3.97
N LEU A 47 3.35 0.72 -3.31
CA LEU A 47 3.45 -0.35 -2.33
C LEU A 47 3.74 -1.69 -3.03
N ARG A 48 4.64 -2.48 -2.43
CA ARG A 48 5.10 -3.76 -2.98
C ARG A 48 5.29 -4.80 -1.88
N ALA A 49 4.56 -5.90 -1.99
CA ALA A 49 4.75 -7.09 -1.19
C ALA A 49 5.45 -8.18 -2.01
N CYS A 50 6.48 -8.80 -1.45
CA CYS A 50 7.17 -9.95 -2.05
C CYS A 50 6.95 -11.16 -1.16
N ILE A 51 6.14 -12.08 -1.65
CA ILE A 51 5.72 -13.26 -0.91
C ILE A 51 6.65 -14.41 -1.32
N LEU A 52 7.57 -14.75 -0.44
CA LEU A 52 8.58 -15.79 -0.67
C LEU A 52 8.54 -16.90 0.39
N HIS A 53 7.80 -16.68 1.48
CA HIS A 53 7.72 -17.63 2.57
C HIS A 53 6.74 -18.76 2.21
N TYR A 54 7.22 -20.01 2.28
CA TYR A 54 6.44 -21.19 1.86
C TYR A 54 5.19 -21.42 2.71
N GLY A 55 5.18 -20.92 3.95
CA GLY A 55 4.02 -21.02 4.85
C GLY A 55 2.96 -19.94 4.61
N THR A 56 3.18 -18.98 3.71
CA THR A 56 2.20 -17.93 3.44
C THR A 56 0.99 -18.51 2.69
N SER A 57 -0.18 -18.29 3.26
CA SER A 57 -1.48 -18.68 2.71
C SER A 57 -2.21 -17.51 2.05
N GLU A 58 -3.29 -17.81 1.34
CA GLU A 58 -4.18 -16.77 0.78
C GLU A 58 -4.82 -15.90 1.88
N ALA A 59 -5.11 -16.49 3.05
CA ALA A 59 -5.65 -15.76 4.19
C ALA A 59 -4.69 -14.66 4.67
N ASP A 60 -3.39 -14.93 4.68
CA ASP A 60 -2.37 -13.94 5.05
C ASP A 60 -2.32 -12.78 4.04
N ILE A 61 -2.49 -13.08 2.74
CA ILE A 61 -2.61 -12.04 1.69
C ILE A 61 -3.88 -11.22 1.88
N GLY A 62 -4.99 -11.86 2.27
CA GLY A 62 -6.23 -11.18 2.64
C GLY A 62 -6.02 -10.19 3.78
N VAL A 63 -5.33 -10.60 4.85
CA VAL A 63 -4.99 -9.74 5.99
C VAL A 63 -4.10 -8.57 5.56
N LEU A 64 -3.10 -8.82 4.71
CA LEU A 64 -2.23 -7.79 4.14
C LEU A 64 -3.03 -6.71 3.40
N VAL A 65 -3.88 -7.12 2.46
CA VAL A 65 -4.68 -6.18 1.65
C VAL A 65 -5.69 -5.43 2.52
N ALA A 66 -6.36 -6.13 3.45
CA ALA A 66 -7.31 -5.51 4.37
C ALA A 66 -6.65 -4.46 5.26
N THR A 67 -5.48 -4.76 5.84
CA THR A 67 -4.74 -3.84 6.70
C THR A 67 -4.29 -2.59 5.93
N VAL A 68 -3.78 -2.76 4.71
CA VAL A 68 -3.40 -1.62 3.85
C VAL A 68 -4.61 -0.73 3.53
N ARG A 69 -5.77 -1.32 3.24
CA ARG A 69 -7.01 -0.56 2.96
C ARG A 69 -7.53 0.16 4.20
N GLU A 70 -7.52 -0.49 5.35
CA GLU A 70 -7.91 0.07 6.65
C GLU A 70 -7.06 1.30 6.99
N VAL A 71 -5.73 1.15 6.94
CA VAL A 71 -4.79 2.25 7.21
C VAL A 71 -4.93 3.35 6.16
N GLY A 72 -5.07 3.00 4.88
CA GLY A 72 -5.27 3.98 3.81
C GLY A 72 -6.55 4.80 3.97
N ALA A 73 -7.67 4.19 4.35
CA ALA A 73 -8.92 4.89 4.61
C ALA A 73 -8.81 5.84 5.82
N ARG A 74 -8.11 5.42 6.87
CA ARG A 74 -7.87 6.24 8.07
C ARG A 74 -6.99 7.45 7.78
N LEU A 75 -5.98 7.32 6.92
CA LEU A 75 -5.03 8.39 6.59
C LEU A 75 -5.52 9.32 5.48
N ALA A 76 -6.47 8.88 4.64
CA ALA A 76 -7.04 9.68 3.56
C ALA A 76 -8.31 10.45 3.94
N ALA A 77 -8.82 10.26 5.17
CA ALA A 77 -9.92 11.02 5.75
C ALA A 77 -9.44 12.39 6.26
#